data_AF-A0A7K4B4I9-F1
#
_entry.id   AF-A0A7K4B4I9-F1
#
_cell.length_a   1.000
_cell.length_b   1.000
_cell.length_c   1.000
_cell.angle_alpha   90.00
_cell.angle_beta   90.00
_cell.angle_gamma   90.00
#
_symmetry.space_group_name_H-M   'P 1'
#
loop_
_entity.id
_entity.type
_entity.pdbx_description
1 polymer ?
#
loop_
_entity_poly.entity_id
_entity_poly.type
_entity_poly.pdbx_seq_one_letter_code
_entity_poly.pdbx_strand_id
1 'polypeptide(L)'
;MVTEFAEVETRDEFVDLTFRLENGDVLHIEEQTTLTEDDLIRFAHYDLRLYSKYHVPVHTVVLSPAHSKNHVSSFDTGCFQYTVIHQVIQGRNGDEVLERMRDEIATGKAVNELELIFVPLMESRLPVRDLLLETIRLEKKIKDENIKNKVIA
;
A
#
# COMPACT_ATOMS: atom_id res chain seq x y z
N MET A 1 -25.93 -21.80 -22.14
CA MET A 1 -24.55 -21.27 -22.02
C MET A 1 -24.55 -19.94 -22.74
N VAL A 2 -24.34 -18.85 -22.02
CA VAL A 2 -24.10 -17.55 -22.63
C VAL A 2 -22.67 -17.59 -23.15
N THR A 3 -22.49 -17.40 -24.46
CA THR A 3 -21.19 -17.49 -25.14
C THR A 3 -20.54 -16.12 -25.34
N GLU A 4 -21.24 -15.06 -24.97
CA GLU A 4 -20.81 -13.68 -25.17
C GLU A 4 -21.33 -12.84 -24.00
N PHE A 5 -20.40 -12.31 -23.21
CA PHE A 5 -20.69 -11.31 -22.19
C PHE A 5 -20.37 -9.94 -22.80
N ALA A 6 -21.38 -9.31 -23.40
CA ALA A 6 -21.27 -7.93 -23.85
C ALA A 6 -21.45 -7.00 -22.63
N GLU A 7 -20.44 -6.96 -21.76
CA GLU A 7 -20.37 -5.99 -20.67
C GLU A 7 -19.43 -4.86 -21.06
N VAL A 8 -19.99 -3.65 -21.19
CA VAL A 8 -19.22 -2.41 -21.20
C VAL A 8 -19.31 -1.86 -19.78
N GLU A 9 -18.43 -2.33 -18.89
CA GLU A 9 -18.23 -1.69 -17.60
C GLU A 9 -17.31 -0.48 -17.78
N THR A 10 -17.89 0.73 -17.75
CA THR A 10 -17.12 1.95 -17.49
C THR A 10 -16.98 2.10 -15.98
N ARG A 11 -16.07 1.35 -15.37
CA ARG A 11 -15.60 1.65 -14.02
C ARG A 11 -14.41 2.59 -14.16
N ASP A 12 -14.47 3.74 -13.50
CA ASP A 12 -13.25 4.48 -13.17
C ASP A 12 -12.51 3.63 -12.12
N GLU A 13 -11.80 2.61 -12.62
CA GLU A 13 -10.96 1.73 -11.82
C GLU A 13 -9.72 2.52 -11.41
N PHE A 14 -9.78 3.09 -10.22
CA PHE A 14 -8.61 3.67 -9.59
C PHE A 14 -7.84 2.51 -8.95
N VAL A 15 -6.68 2.23 -9.53
CA VAL A 15 -5.61 1.53 -8.82
C VAL A 15 -5.05 2.52 -7.79
N ASP A 16 -4.90 2.09 -6.54
CA ASP A 16 -4.40 2.98 -5.48
C ASP A 16 -3.03 3.54 -5.85
N LEU A 17 -2.04 2.67 -6.08
CA LEU A 17 -0.69 3.07 -6.50
C LEU A 17 -0.08 2.05 -7.48
N THR A 18 0.58 2.55 -8.52
CA THR A 18 1.37 1.74 -9.46
C THR A 18 2.72 2.38 -9.72
N PHE A 19 3.79 1.62 -9.55
CA PHE A 19 5.17 2.07 -9.77
C PHE A 19 5.87 1.19 -10.79
N ARG A 20 6.83 1.77 -11.51
CA ARG A 20 7.82 0.99 -12.25
C ARG A 20 9.07 0.82 -11.40
N LEU A 21 9.48 -0.42 -11.19
CA LEU A 21 10.68 -0.77 -10.45
C LEU A 21 11.93 -0.55 -11.32
N GLU A 22 13.10 -0.48 -10.67
CA GLU A 22 14.39 -0.28 -11.35
C GLU A 22 14.70 -1.39 -12.37
N ASN A 23 14.23 -2.62 -12.10
CA ASN A 23 14.37 -3.76 -13.00
C ASN A 23 13.37 -3.74 -14.17
N GLY A 24 12.45 -2.76 -14.22
CA GLY A 24 11.44 -2.60 -15.27
C GLY A 24 10.09 -3.25 -14.97
N ASP A 25 9.99 -4.06 -13.90
CA ASP A 25 8.73 -4.67 -13.47
C ASP A 25 7.75 -3.61 -12.94
N VAL A 26 6.48 -4.00 -12.81
CA VAL A 26 5.45 -3.17 -12.19
C VAL A 26 5.22 -3.59 -10.74
N LEU A 27 5.19 -2.63 -9.83
CA LEU A 27 4.69 -2.80 -8.46
C LEU A 27 3.31 -2.16 -8.37
N HIS A 28 2.31 -2.95 -8.04
CA HIS A 28 0.95 -2.54 -7.77
C HIS A 28 0.72 -2.63 -6.25
N ILE A 29 0.25 -1.55 -5.63
CA ILE A 29 -0.04 -1.51 -4.20
C ILE A 29 -1.51 -1.17 -4.00
N GLU A 30 -2.17 -1.93 -3.13
CA GLU A 30 -3.56 -1.71 -2.70
C GLU A 30 -3.63 -1.64 -1.18
N GLU A 31 -4.46 -0.76 -0.64
CA GLU A 31 -4.72 -0.66 0.80
C GLU A 31 -6.05 -1.30 1.15
N GLN A 32 -6.04 -2.34 1.99
CA GLN A 32 -7.27 -3.02 2.41
C GLN A 32 -7.32 -3.22 3.93
N THR A 33 -8.44 -2.86 4.55
CA THR A 33 -8.67 -3.14 5.98
C THR A 33 -9.04 -4.61 6.22
N THR A 34 -9.77 -5.19 5.28
CA THR A 34 -10.14 -6.61 5.24
C THR A 34 -9.94 -7.07 3.82
N LEU A 35 -9.19 -8.16 3.61
CA LEU A 35 -8.94 -8.69 2.29
C LEU A 35 -9.92 -9.82 1.97
N THR A 36 -10.69 -9.67 0.88
CA THR A 36 -11.69 -10.65 0.43
C THR A 36 -11.33 -11.26 -0.92
N GLU A 37 -12.00 -12.34 -1.31
CA GLU A 37 -11.82 -12.94 -2.65
C GLU A 37 -12.28 -12.00 -3.77
N ASP A 38 -13.37 -11.23 -3.56
CA ASP A 38 -13.85 -10.23 -4.53
C ASP A 38 -12.80 -9.12 -4.77
N ASP A 39 -12.06 -8.73 -3.72
CA ASP A 39 -10.92 -7.82 -3.86
C ASP A 39 -9.81 -8.44 -4.70
N LEU A 40 -9.47 -9.72 -4.48
CA LEU A 40 -8.47 -10.41 -5.28
C LEU A 40 -8.88 -10.52 -6.76
N ILE A 41 -10.17 -10.76 -7.04
CA ILE A 41 -10.70 -10.79 -8.42
C ILE A 41 -10.53 -9.40 -9.05
N ARG A 42 -10.85 -8.33 -8.32
CA ARG A 42 -10.64 -6.95 -8.78
C ARG A 42 -9.16 -6.67 -9.05
N PHE A 43 -8.25 -7.06 -8.16
CA PHE A 43 -6.82 -6.88 -8.36
C PHE A 43 -6.29 -7.68 -9.56
N ALA A 44 -6.80 -8.90 -9.76
CA ALA A 44 -6.47 -9.72 -10.92
C ALA A 44 -6.86 -9.03 -12.24
N HIS A 45 -8.02 -8.35 -12.29
CA HIS A 45 -8.43 -7.57 -13.45
C HIS A 45 -7.44 -6.43 -13.73
N TYR A 46 -7.02 -5.71 -12.69
CA TYR A 46 -6.05 -4.62 -12.79
C TYR A 46 -4.69 -5.14 -13.29
N ASP A 47 -4.19 -6.21 -12.69
CA ASP A 47 -2.89 -6.79 -13.03
C ASP A 47 -2.85 -7.33 -14.46
N LEU A 48 -3.93 -7.97 -14.91
CA LEU A 48 -4.02 -8.45 -16.28
C LEU A 48 -4.03 -7.29 -17.29
N ARG A 49 -4.67 -6.17 -16.95
CA ARG A 49 -4.65 -4.95 -17.78
C ARG A 49 -3.27 -4.30 -17.80
N LEU A 50 -2.58 -4.25 -16.66
CA LEU A 50 -1.21 -3.77 -16.55
C LEU A 50 -0.25 -4.65 -17.37
N TYR A 51 -0.36 -5.97 -17.24
CA TYR A 51 0.43 -6.93 -18.01
C TYR A 51 0.16 -6.82 -19.51
N SER A 52 -1.11 -6.73 -19.93
CA SER A 52 -1.49 -6.56 -21.34
C SER A 52 -0.92 -5.27 -21.94
N LYS A 53 -0.79 -4.21 -21.13
CA LYS A 53 -0.23 -2.93 -21.59
C LYS A 53 1.31 -2.96 -21.65
N TYR A 54 1.97 -3.47 -20.62
CA TYR A 54 3.42 -3.30 -20.45
C TYR A 54 4.23 -4.56 -20.77
N HIS A 55 3.60 -5.74 -20.79
CA HIS A 55 4.22 -7.05 -21.02
C HIS A 55 5.42 -7.33 -20.09
N VAL A 56 5.33 -6.89 -18.84
CA VAL A 56 6.32 -7.11 -17.78
C VAL A 56 5.64 -7.73 -16.55
N PRO A 57 6.36 -8.47 -15.70
CA PRO A 57 5.83 -8.96 -14.44
C PRO A 57 5.17 -7.85 -13.61
N VAL A 58 4.04 -8.19 -12.99
CA VAL A 58 3.31 -7.32 -12.06
C VAL A 58 3.39 -7.97 -10.68
N HIS A 59 3.92 -7.23 -9.71
CA HIS A 59 4.02 -7.63 -8.31
C HIS A 59 2.98 -6.85 -7.52
N THR A 60 1.99 -7.55 -6.96
CA THR A 60 0.90 -6.91 -6.23
C THR A 60 1.09 -7.09 -4.74
N VAL A 61 1.18 -5.98 -4.02
CA VAL A 61 1.32 -5.91 -2.56
C VAL A 61 0.05 -5.31 -1.97
N VAL A 62 -0.64 -6.06 -1.13
CA VAL A 62 -1.78 -5.55 -0.36
C VAL A 62 -1.28 -5.17 1.02
N LEU A 63 -1.44 -3.90 1.38
CA LEU A 63 -1.10 -3.38 2.71
C LEU A 63 -2.34 -3.35 3.59
N SER A 64 -2.24 -3.90 4.79
CA SER A 64 -3.32 -3.87 5.78
C SER A 64 -2.86 -3.33 7.13
N PRO A 65 -3.70 -2.56 7.84
CA PRO A 65 -3.42 -2.12 9.20
C PRO A 65 -3.23 -3.31 10.16
N ALA A 66 -2.52 -3.09 11.27
CA ALA A 66 -2.26 -4.11 12.30
C ALA A 66 -3.53 -4.81 12.84
N HIS A 67 -4.67 -4.11 12.84
CA HIS A 67 -5.95 -4.62 13.34
C HIS A 67 -6.81 -5.33 12.27
N SER A 68 -6.27 -5.58 11.08
CA SER A 68 -6.98 -6.27 10.00
C SER A 68 -7.34 -7.72 10.37
N LYS A 69 -8.43 -8.23 9.78
CA LYS A 69 -8.90 -9.62 9.96
C LYS A 69 -8.91 -10.32 8.61
N ASN A 70 -8.67 -11.64 8.61
CA ASN A 70 -8.56 -12.52 7.43
C ASN A 70 -7.33 -12.26 6.53
N HIS A 71 -6.75 -13.35 6.01
CA HIS A 71 -5.51 -13.34 5.22
C HIS A 71 -5.67 -14.13 3.91
N VAL A 72 -6.84 -14.04 3.26
CA VAL A 72 -7.02 -14.65 1.93
C VAL A 72 -6.13 -13.88 0.97
N SER A 73 -5.03 -14.49 0.54
CA SER A 73 -4.03 -13.87 -0.34
C SER A 73 -3.96 -14.53 -1.71
N SER A 74 -4.79 -15.54 -1.95
CA SER A 74 -4.90 -16.23 -3.23
C SER A 74 -6.28 -16.84 -3.41
N PHE A 75 -6.64 -17.09 -4.67
CA PHE A 75 -7.78 -17.91 -5.04
C PHE A 75 -7.43 -18.80 -6.25
N ASP A 76 -8.18 -19.89 -6.41
CA ASP A 76 -7.95 -20.90 -7.43
C ASP A 76 -9.24 -21.19 -8.21
N THR A 77 -9.22 -20.93 -9.51
CA THR A 77 -10.32 -21.25 -10.45
C THR A 77 -9.93 -22.33 -11.47
N GLY A 78 -8.89 -23.13 -11.17
CA GLY A 78 -8.35 -24.19 -12.00
C GLY A 78 -7.16 -23.73 -12.85
N CYS A 79 -7.40 -23.40 -14.12
CA CYS A 79 -6.33 -22.93 -15.02
C CYS A 79 -5.86 -21.51 -14.69
N PHE A 80 -6.62 -20.78 -13.88
CA PHE A 80 -6.29 -19.44 -13.43
C PHE A 80 -6.21 -19.44 -11.90
N GLN A 81 -4.99 -19.19 -11.42
CA GLN A 81 -4.65 -19.04 -10.02
C GLN A 81 -4.04 -17.66 -9.86
N TYR A 82 -4.48 -16.93 -8.85
CA TYR A 82 -4.02 -15.58 -8.59
C TYR A 82 -3.61 -15.44 -7.13
N THR A 83 -2.46 -14.81 -6.91
CA THR A 83 -1.84 -14.66 -5.59
C THR A 83 -1.25 -13.26 -5.48
N VAL A 84 -1.45 -12.63 -4.32
CA VAL A 84 -0.85 -11.34 -3.97
C VAL A 84 0.06 -11.49 -2.75
N ILE A 85 0.97 -10.54 -2.57
CA ILE A 85 1.75 -10.41 -1.36
C ILE A 85 0.93 -9.61 -0.35
N HIS A 86 0.28 -10.29 0.60
CA HIS A 86 -0.44 -9.61 1.68
C HIS A 86 0.51 -9.29 2.83
N GLN A 87 0.71 -8.00 3.13
CA GLN A 87 1.52 -7.52 4.23
C GLN A 87 0.65 -6.78 5.25
N VAL A 88 0.53 -7.36 6.43
CA VAL A 88 -0.06 -6.68 7.58
C VAL A 88 1.04 -5.93 8.31
N ILE A 89 0.84 -4.65 8.62
CA ILE A 89 1.80 -3.82 9.38
C ILE A 89 1.69 -4.16 10.88
N GLN A 90 1.82 -5.45 11.21
CA GLN A 90 1.77 -6.00 12.56
C GLN A 90 3.16 -6.02 13.20
N GLY A 91 3.23 -5.88 14.53
CA GLY A 91 4.50 -5.97 15.27
C GLY A 91 5.42 -4.76 15.11
N ARG A 92 4.94 -3.67 14.49
CA ARG A 92 5.57 -2.35 14.54
C ARG A 92 4.82 -1.46 15.53
N ASN A 93 5.56 -0.93 16.50
CA ASN A 93 5.02 -0.03 17.50
C ASN A 93 5.17 1.42 17.03
N GLY A 94 4.07 2.03 16.61
CA GLY A 94 4.02 3.42 16.16
C GLY A 94 4.48 4.41 17.23
N ASP A 95 4.29 4.10 18.52
CA ASP A 95 4.77 4.96 19.60
C ASP A 95 6.30 5.01 19.66
N GLU A 96 6.96 3.86 19.53
CA GLU A 96 8.43 3.77 19.51
C GLU A 96 9.02 4.46 18.28
N VAL A 97 8.35 4.34 17.13
CA VAL A 97 8.73 5.04 15.89
C VAL A 97 8.63 6.55 16.09
N LEU A 98 7.53 7.06 16.66
CA LEU A 98 7.35 8.49 16.91
C LEU A 98 8.39 9.04 17.90
N GLU A 99 8.68 8.31 19.00
CA GLU A 99 9.70 8.73 19.96
C GLU A 99 11.10 8.76 19.31
N ARG A 100 11.48 7.71 18.56
CA ARG A 100 12.75 7.68 17.84
C ARG A 100 12.87 8.85 16.86
N MET A 101 11.83 9.14 16.07
CA MET A 101 11.84 10.24 15.10
C MET A 101 11.92 11.61 15.78
N ARG A 102 11.28 11.80 16.94
CA ARG A 102 11.44 13.02 17.74
C ARG A 102 12.90 13.24 18.13
N ASP A 103 13.57 12.19 18.59
CA ASP A 103 14.99 12.24 18.96
C ASP A 103 15.90 12.49 17.76
N GLU A 104 15.64 11.86 16.62
CA GLU A 104 16.38 12.07 15.37
C GLU A 104 16.27 13.52 14.90
N ILE A 105 15.06 14.09 14.88
CA ILE A 105 14.84 15.50 14.52
C ILE A 105 15.55 16.43 15.50
N ALA A 106 15.44 16.17 16.81
CA ALA A 106 16.05 17.00 17.85
C ALA A 106 17.59 16.99 17.78
N THR A 107 18.17 15.85 17.42
CA THR A 107 19.63 15.67 17.30
C THR A 107 20.18 15.96 15.91
N GLY A 108 19.33 16.32 14.95
CA GLY A 108 19.71 16.60 13.57
C GLY A 108 20.15 15.36 12.78
N LYS A 109 19.74 14.17 13.20
CA LYS A 109 19.93 12.92 12.45
C LYS A 109 18.92 12.84 11.31
N ALA A 110 19.27 12.09 10.27
CA ALA A 110 18.35 11.78 9.18
C ALA A 110 17.16 10.98 9.72
N VAL A 111 15.96 11.35 9.28
CA VAL A 111 14.71 10.68 9.62
C VAL A 111 14.31 9.79 8.46
N ASN A 112 13.77 8.61 8.73
CA ASN A 112 13.14 7.79 7.69
C ASN A 112 11.71 8.27 7.43
N GLU A 113 11.51 9.17 6.48
CA GLU A 113 10.20 9.79 6.25
C GLU A 113 9.14 8.79 5.76
N LEU A 114 9.56 7.74 5.03
CA LEU A 114 8.66 6.67 4.61
C LEU A 114 8.04 5.97 5.82
N GLU A 115 8.84 5.72 6.85
CA GLU A 115 8.34 5.07 8.06
C GLU A 115 7.33 5.95 8.81
N LEU A 116 7.46 7.28 8.73
CA LEU A 116 6.53 8.23 9.33
C LEU A 116 5.13 8.14 8.70
N ILE A 117 5.07 7.94 7.37
CA ILE A 117 3.81 7.79 6.63
C ILE A 117 3.02 6.55 7.09
N PHE A 118 3.73 5.49 7.49
CA PHE A 118 3.10 4.24 7.93
C PHE A 118 2.67 4.21 9.40
N VAL A 119 3.10 5.17 10.23
CA VAL A 119 2.76 5.22 11.66
C VAL A 119 1.25 5.09 11.95
N PRO A 120 0.33 5.73 11.21
CA PRO A 120 -1.11 5.59 11.45
C PRO A 120 -1.66 4.17 11.25
N LEU A 121 -0.91 3.30 10.57
CA LEU A 121 -1.26 1.90 10.31
C LEU A 121 -0.60 0.91 11.29
N MET A 122 0.30 1.40 12.15
CA MET A 122 1.04 0.62 13.15
C MET A 122 0.25 0.43 14.45
N GLU A 123 0.73 -0.47 15.32
CA GLU A 123 0.18 -0.63 16.66
C GLU A 123 0.55 0.57 17.53
N SER A 124 -0.41 1.15 18.26
CA SER A 124 -0.18 2.31 19.12
C SER A 124 -1.24 2.38 20.21
N ARG A 125 -0.89 3.06 21.31
CA ARG A 125 -1.85 3.46 22.35
C ARG A 125 -2.76 4.61 21.91
N LEU A 126 -2.34 5.38 20.89
CA LEU A 126 -3.09 6.51 20.37
C LEU A 126 -4.10 6.06 19.29
N PRO A 127 -5.27 6.70 19.19
CA PRO A 127 -6.17 6.52 18.06
C PRO A 127 -5.51 6.94 16.73
N VAL A 128 -5.88 6.30 15.63
CA VAL A 128 -5.39 6.59 14.26
C VAL A 128 -5.43 8.09 13.93
N ARG A 129 -6.51 8.78 14.30
CA ARG A 129 -6.64 10.23 14.10
C ARG A 129 -5.53 11.03 14.78
N ASP A 130 -5.16 10.67 16.00
CA ASP A 130 -4.16 11.40 16.76
C ASP A 130 -2.76 11.08 16.22
N LEU A 131 -2.52 9.84 15.78
CA LEU A 131 -1.31 9.46 15.02
C LEU A 131 -1.16 10.25 13.72
N LEU A 132 -2.24 10.43 12.95
CA LEU A 132 -2.23 11.27 11.75
C LEU A 132 -1.87 12.73 12.06
N LEU A 133 -2.40 13.28 13.15
CA LEU A 133 -2.05 14.65 13.56
C LEU A 133 -0.59 14.77 14.01
N GLU A 134 -0.09 13.78 14.74
CA GLU A 134 1.31 13.75 15.20
C GLU A 134 2.28 13.58 14.03
N THR A 135 1.99 12.71 13.07
CA THR A 135 2.82 12.53 11.86
C THR A 135 2.92 13.81 11.04
N ILE A 136 1.80 14.50 10.80
CA ILE A 136 1.78 15.83 10.13
C ILE A 136 2.60 16.86 10.93
N ARG A 137 2.52 16.85 12.27
CA ARG A 137 3.31 17.77 13.10
C ARG A 137 4.80 17.50 13.04
N LEU A 138 5.21 16.23 12.97
CA LEU A 138 6.61 15.84 12.87
C LEU A 138 7.18 16.12 11.48
N GLU A 139 6.42 15.82 10.41
CA GLU A 139 6.81 16.09 9.03
C GLU A 139 7.22 17.56 8.83
N LYS A 140 6.42 18.50 9.36
CA LYS A 140 6.72 19.95 9.32
C LYS A 140 8.02 20.36 10.01
N LYS A 141 8.60 19.51 10.85
CA LYS A 141 9.86 19.76 11.57
C LYS A 141 11.07 19.11 10.88
N ILE A 142 10.85 18.23 9.91
CA ILE A 142 11.92 17.60 9.13
C ILE A 142 12.50 18.66 8.20
N LYS A 143 13.80 18.94 8.38
CA LYS A 143 14.55 19.94 7.61
C LYS A 143 15.09 19.30 6.33
N ASP A 144 14.22 18.88 5.42
CA ASP A 144 14.68 18.44 4.09
C ASP A 144 13.86 19.10 2.98
N GLU A 145 14.49 20.03 2.25
CA GLU A 145 13.88 20.75 1.12
C GLU A 145 13.64 19.83 -0.10
N ASN A 146 14.21 18.61 -0.12
CA ASN A 146 14.05 17.66 -1.22
C ASN A 146 12.69 16.93 -1.25
N ILE A 147 11.86 17.08 -0.21
CA ILE A 147 10.57 16.38 -0.10
C ILE A 147 9.57 16.87 -1.16
N LYS A 148 9.66 18.14 -1.59
CA LYS A 148 8.74 18.72 -2.59
C LYS A 148 8.81 18.05 -3.98
N ASN A 149 9.87 17.27 -4.26
CA ASN A 149 10.15 16.76 -5.60
C ASN A 149 10.02 15.23 -5.74
N LYS A 150 9.61 14.49 -4.70
CA LYS A 150 9.63 13.02 -4.70
C LYS A 150 8.29 12.35 -4.99
N VAL A 151 7.19 13.10 -5.05
CA VAL A 151 5.88 12.57 -5.46
C VAL A 151 5.62 13.06 -6.89
N ILE A 152 5.87 12.20 -7.86
CA ILE A 152 5.38 12.38 -9.23
C ILE A 152 4.00 11.73 -9.24
N ALA A 153 2.96 12.57 -9.21
CA ALA A 153 1.59 12.17 -9.53
C ALA A 153 1.44 11.98 -11.05
#